data_AF-A0A6J1QP98-F1
#
_entry.id   AF-A0A6J1QP98-F1
#
_cell.length_a   1.000
_cell.length_b   1.000
_cell.length_c   1.000
_cell.angle_alpha   90.00
_cell.angle_beta   90.00
_cell.angle_gamma   90.00
#
_symmetry.space_group_name_H-M   'P 1'
#
loop_
_entity.id
_entity.type
_entity.pdbx_description
1 polymer ?
#
loop_
_entity_poly.entity_id
_entity_poly.type
_entity_poly.pdbx_seq_one_letter_code
_entity_poly.pdbx_strand_id
1 'polypeptide(L)'
;MYYIYLCCLDATEKMDAILSSNTAWERLTGPDIDDMKVTECADAFLTLLTTISDRYKHLPQPGHRLQFLDLQLELVDDWRVRLLQLLHENYEDPLTSLMPYILNTLHYVATVLEEWGVTVHFLQLHFFKKQFEAVENAIDRGSDVNENTGEIEGTVFDEAVVLLRRLEKQLINEISDSVALDVKAKSRAYRTDKWFAMQSSKEVASLSVTPSGCPMFQELATRLHTLHSVLALPLFNQAWKNLAAQFDQFLFEEVVLVNHFNSGGAEQLQYDILRNLFPLFGLYIDKPESYFPLIKEACILLNVLTGSVILLEEALNNNDKNASTEILADVGVHKMPTKLALKVIATRTDIIHI
;
A
#
# COMPACT_ATOMS: atom_id res chain seq x y z
N MET A 1 22.66 20.76 -30.65
CA MET A 1 22.07 19.51 -31.17
C MET A 1 23.03 18.33 -31.12
N TYR A 2 24.17 18.31 -31.85
CA TYR A 2 25.11 17.17 -31.85
C TYR A 2 25.66 16.77 -30.46
N TYR A 3 26.02 17.77 -29.64
CA TYR A 3 26.54 17.52 -28.28
C TYR A 3 25.47 16.97 -27.32
N ILE A 4 24.22 17.43 -27.45
CA ILE A 4 23.05 16.97 -26.67
C ILE A 4 22.76 15.50 -27.00
N TYR A 5 22.80 15.15 -28.29
CA TYR A 5 22.61 13.77 -28.75
C TYR A 5 23.69 12.81 -28.21
N LEU A 6 24.96 13.22 -28.22
CA LEU A 6 26.05 12.43 -27.63
C LEU A 6 25.89 12.23 -26.13
N CYS A 7 25.46 13.27 -25.40
CA CYS A 7 25.17 13.16 -23.98
C CYS A 7 23.99 12.22 -23.68
N CYS A 8 22.96 12.23 -24.52
CA CYS A 8 21.83 11.30 -24.42
C CYS A 8 22.32 9.85 -24.57
N LEU A 9 23.10 9.56 -25.62
CA LEU A 9 23.62 8.21 -25.88
C LEU A 9 24.50 7.71 -24.72
N ASP A 10 25.43 8.53 -24.23
CA ASP A 10 26.29 8.20 -23.08
C ASP A 10 25.47 7.95 -21.80
N ALA A 11 24.37 8.69 -21.59
CA ALA A 11 23.51 8.51 -20.43
C ALA A 11 22.70 7.21 -20.50
N THR A 12 22.16 6.86 -21.67
CA THR A 12 21.44 5.60 -21.89
C THR A 12 22.36 4.40 -21.73
N GLU A 13 23.57 4.42 -22.29
CA GLU A 13 24.56 3.34 -22.13
C GLU A 13 24.93 3.14 -20.65
N LYS A 14 25.08 4.23 -19.89
CA LYS A 14 25.35 4.15 -18.44
C LYS A 14 24.17 3.61 -17.65
N MET A 15 22.95 4.00 -18.00
CA MET A 15 21.73 3.46 -17.38
C MET A 15 21.64 1.95 -17.62
N ASP A 16 21.89 1.48 -18.84
CA ASP A 16 21.89 0.06 -19.16
C ASP A 16 22.98 -0.69 -18.37
N ALA A 17 24.16 -0.09 -18.21
CA ALA A 17 25.25 -0.65 -17.40
C ALA A 17 24.88 -0.74 -15.89
N ILE A 18 24.13 0.23 -15.37
CA ILE A 18 23.63 0.21 -13.99
C ILE A 18 22.63 -0.93 -13.81
N LEU A 19 21.64 -1.05 -14.70
CA LEU A 19 20.59 -2.06 -14.62
C LEU A 19 21.09 -3.49 -14.83
N SER A 20 22.15 -3.65 -15.62
CA SER A 20 22.77 -4.96 -15.89
C SER A 20 23.88 -5.34 -14.90
N SER A 21 24.17 -4.49 -13.91
CA SER A 21 25.14 -4.83 -12.86
C SER A 21 24.66 -6.02 -12.03
N ASN A 22 25.57 -6.96 -11.73
CA ASN A 22 25.27 -8.12 -10.89
C ASN A 22 24.82 -7.72 -9.48
N THR A 23 25.24 -6.55 -9.00
CA THR A 23 24.95 -6.02 -7.66
C THR A 23 23.83 -4.96 -7.67
N ALA A 24 23.21 -4.68 -8.82
CA ALA A 24 22.24 -3.59 -8.99
C ALA A 24 21.12 -3.60 -7.92
N TRP A 25 20.69 -4.80 -7.51
CA TRP A 25 19.57 -4.99 -6.59
C TRP A 25 20.01 -5.28 -5.15
N GLU A 26 21.31 -5.25 -4.87
CA GLU A 26 21.83 -5.38 -3.51
C GLU A 26 21.54 -4.12 -2.69
N ARG A 27 21.25 -4.31 -1.40
CA ARG A 27 20.96 -3.20 -0.48
C ARG A 27 22.27 -2.59 0.00
N LEU A 28 22.33 -1.26 -0.02
CA LEU A 28 23.41 -0.51 0.59
C LEU A 28 23.37 -0.69 2.11
N THR A 29 24.51 -0.99 2.71
CA THR A 29 24.65 -1.12 4.17
C THR A 29 25.11 0.18 4.79
N GLY A 30 24.34 0.73 5.74
CA GLY A 30 24.72 1.92 6.51
C GLY A 30 23.82 2.13 7.73
N PRO A 31 24.32 2.74 8.81
CA PRO A 31 23.57 2.90 10.07
C PRO A 31 22.31 3.79 9.93
N ASP A 32 22.25 4.64 8.89
CA ASP A 32 21.17 5.62 8.67
C ASP A 32 20.26 5.28 7.46
N ILE A 33 20.40 4.10 6.83
CA ILE A 33 19.77 3.76 5.52
C ILE A 33 18.73 2.63 5.63
N ASP A 34 18.58 1.99 6.79
CA ASP A 34 17.86 0.71 6.93
C ASP A 34 16.35 0.82 6.60
N ASP A 35 15.70 1.94 6.94
CA ASP A 35 14.26 2.12 6.72
C ASP A 35 13.88 2.26 5.24
N MET A 36 14.78 2.79 4.39
CA MET A 36 14.50 3.00 2.96
C MET A 36 14.95 1.84 2.07
N LYS A 37 15.79 0.93 2.60
CA LYS A 37 16.30 -0.26 1.89
C LYS A 37 16.84 0.08 0.50
N VAL A 38 17.65 1.14 0.46
CA VAL A 38 18.20 1.69 -0.77
C VAL A 38 19.07 0.65 -1.47
N THR A 39 18.81 0.46 -2.76
CA THR A 39 19.57 -0.46 -3.63
C THR A 39 20.73 0.26 -4.33
N GLU A 40 21.78 -0.46 -4.72
CA GLU A 40 22.87 0.10 -5.55
C GLU A 40 22.36 0.74 -6.85
N CYS A 41 21.35 0.16 -7.50
CA CYS A 41 20.73 0.71 -8.71
C CYS A 41 20.18 2.12 -8.48
N ALA A 42 19.49 2.33 -7.36
CA ALA A 42 18.90 3.63 -7.04
C ALA A 42 19.97 4.69 -6.82
N ASP A 43 21.01 4.36 -6.05
CA ASP A 43 22.13 5.27 -5.76
C ASP A 43 22.94 5.61 -7.01
N ALA A 44 23.27 4.59 -7.82
CA ALA A 44 24.00 4.77 -9.07
C ALA A 44 23.19 5.61 -10.09
N PHE A 45 21.88 5.38 -10.19
CA PHE A 45 21.00 6.15 -11.07
C PHE A 45 20.88 7.61 -10.62
N LEU A 46 20.69 7.87 -9.33
CA LEU A 46 20.67 9.24 -8.79
C LEU A 46 22.02 9.94 -8.95
N THR A 47 23.12 9.21 -8.83
CA THR A 47 24.47 9.72 -9.10
C THR A 47 24.65 10.12 -10.57
N LEU A 48 24.11 9.32 -11.51
CA LEU A 48 24.08 9.65 -12.93
C LEU A 48 23.29 10.95 -13.18
N LEU A 49 22.09 11.07 -12.61
CA LEU A 49 21.26 12.28 -12.73
C LEU A 49 21.94 13.51 -12.11
N THR A 50 22.59 13.36 -10.96
CA THR A 50 23.36 14.43 -10.31
C THR A 50 24.52 14.89 -11.20
N THR A 51 25.25 13.94 -11.79
CA THR A 51 26.35 14.24 -12.72
C THR A 51 25.87 14.99 -13.96
N ILE A 52 24.69 14.65 -14.49
CA ILE A 52 24.06 15.40 -15.59
C ILE A 52 23.74 16.83 -15.14
N SER A 53 23.10 16.98 -13.98
CA SER A 53 22.72 18.26 -13.38
C SER A 53 23.93 19.17 -13.16
N ASP A 54 25.01 18.61 -12.61
CA ASP A 54 26.26 19.33 -12.34
C ASP A 54 26.96 19.83 -13.61
N ARG A 55 26.76 19.15 -14.75
CA ARG A 55 27.32 19.60 -16.02
C ARG A 55 26.53 20.78 -16.58
N TYR A 56 25.19 20.68 -16.64
CA TYR A 56 24.40 21.73 -17.28
C TYR A 56 24.14 22.95 -16.39
N LYS A 57 24.23 22.84 -15.05
CA LYS A 57 24.00 23.98 -14.14
C LYS A 57 24.92 25.18 -14.40
N HIS A 58 26.11 24.93 -14.95
CA HIS A 58 27.11 25.95 -15.28
C HIS A 58 26.91 26.61 -16.65
N LEU A 59 25.99 26.11 -17.49
CA LEU A 59 25.75 26.68 -18.81
C LEU A 59 25.20 28.11 -18.67
N PRO A 60 25.66 29.08 -19.48
CA PRO A 60 25.28 30.48 -19.29
C PRO A 60 23.84 30.77 -19.72
N GLN A 61 23.32 30.04 -20.71
CA GLN A 61 21.99 30.29 -21.29
C GLN A 61 20.93 29.38 -20.66
N PRO A 62 19.84 29.94 -20.10
CA PRO A 62 18.74 29.15 -19.51
C PRO A 62 18.13 28.13 -20.47
N GLY A 63 17.95 28.50 -21.74
CA GLY A 63 17.40 27.59 -22.76
C GLY A 63 18.23 26.31 -22.96
N HIS A 64 19.57 26.40 -22.89
CA HIS A 64 20.41 25.20 -22.95
C HIS A 64 20.26 24.33 -21.70
N ARG A 65 20.08 24.94 -20.51
CA ARG A 65 19.84 24.18 -19.28
C ARG A 65 18.52 23.41 -19.38
N LEU A 66 17.47 24.05 -19.90
CA LEU A 66 16.17 23.41 -20.12
C LEU A 66 16.26 22.23 -21.09
N GLN A 67 17.00 22.36 -22.20
CA GLN A 67 17.22 21.23 -23.12
C GLN A 67 17.89 20.02 -22.45
N PHE A 68 18.84 20.25 -21.54
CA PHE A 68 19.46 19.15 -20.78
C PHE A 68 18.57 18.61 -19.67
N LEU A 69 17.72 19.45 -19.07
CA LEU A 69 16.69 19.01 -18.14
C LEU A 69 15.67 18.10 -18.84
N ASP A 70 15.23 18.44 -20.05
CA ASP A 70 14.30 17.60 -20.81
C ASP A 70 14.90 16.21 -21.08
N LEU A 71 16.18 16.14 -21.49
CA LEU A 71 16.91 14.86 -21.59
C LEU A 71 16.99 14.10 -20.26
N GLN A 72 17.18 14.80 -19.15
CA GLN A 72 17.24 14.20 -17.83
C GLN A 72 15.88 13.59 -17.45
N LEU A 73 14.77 14.25 -17.80
CA LEU A 73 13.42 13.75 -17.59
C LEU A 73 13.09 12.56 -18.52
N GLU A 74 13.51 12.61 -19.78
CA GLU A 74 13.41 11.48 -20.72
C GLU A 74 14.14 10.25 -20.18
N LEU A 75 15.35 10.42 -19.63
CA LEU A 75 16.12 9.33 -19.03
C LEU A 75 15.40 8.69 -17.83
N VAL A 76 14.71 9.49 -17.01
CA VAL A 76 13.89 8.97 -15.90
C VAL A 76 12.72 8.13 -16.42
N ASP A 77 12.09 8.56 -17.51
CA ASP A 77 10.99 7.80 -18.11
C ASP A 77 11.47 6.49 -18.76
N ASP A 78 12.58 6.54 -19.51
CA ASP A 78 13.21 5.35 -20.10
C ASP A 78 13.62 4.35 -19.01
N TRP A 79 14.22 4.83 -17.92
CA TRP A 79 14.58 4.01 -16.76
C TRP A 79 13.34 3.33 -16.16
N ARG A 80 12.25 4.08 -15.94
CA ARG A 80 10.98 3.55 -15.45
C ARG A 80 10.43 2.45 -16.37
N VAL A 81 10.51 2.63 -17.68
CA VAL A 81 10.09 1.62 -18.67
C VAL A 81 10.98 0.38 -18.63
N ARG A 82 12.30 0.53 -18.46
CA ARG A 82 13.22 -0.61 -18.32
C ARG A 82 12.99 -1.40 -17.04
N LEU A 83 12.74 -0.74 -15.92
CA LEU A 83 12.37 -1.43 -14.68
C LEU A 83 11.13 -2.31 -14.86
N LEU A 84 10.10 -1.79 -15.54
CA LEU A 84 8.91 -2.56 -15.89
C LEU A 84 9.23 -3.78 -16.77
N GLN A 85 10.12 -3.64 -17.74
CA GLN A 85 10.48 -4.76 -18.61
C GLN A 85 11.24 -5.86 -17.86
N LEU A 86 12.16 -5.48 -16.97
CA LEU A 86 12.88 -6.44 -16.12
C LEU A 86 11.93 -7.30 -15.27
N LEU A 87 10.85 -6.69 -14.76
CA LEU A 87 9.81 -7.41 -14.03
C LEU A 87 9.03 -8.40 -14.91
N HIS A 88 8.76 -8.05 -16.17
CA HIS A 88 8.04 -8.93 -17.09
C HIS A 88 8.89 -10.06 -17.65
N GLU A 89 10.18 -9.82 -17.91
CA GLU A 89 11.11 -10.82 -18.46
C GLU A 89 11.34 -11.98 -17.47
N ASN A 90 11.36 -11.67 -16.17
CA ASN A 90 11.64 -12.63 -15.10
C ASN A 90 10.47 -12.70 -14.11
N TYR A 91 9.25 -12.86 -14.63
CA TYR A 91 8.06 -12.92 -13.77
C TYR A 91 8.10 -14.17 -12.87
N GLU A 92 8.29 -13.93 -11.57
CA GLU A 92 8.35 -14.93 -10.51
C GLU A 92 7.45 -14.50 -9.34
N ASP A 93 7.63 -15.09 -8.14
CA ASP A 93 6.89 -14.70 -6.94
C ASP A 93 7.07 -13.19 -6.64
N PRO A 94 5.98 -12.40 -6.58
CA PRO A 94 6.07 -10.95 -6.39
C PRO A 94 6.79 -10.52 -5.11
N LEU A 95 6.76 -11.33 -4.04
CA LEU A 95 7.34 -10.96 -2.75
C LEU A 95 8.78 -11.46 -2.59
N THR A 96 9.13 -12.63 -3.13
CA THR A 96 10.43 -13.26 -2.86
C THR A 96 11.45 -13.11 -3.98
N SER A 97 11.06 -12.53 -5.11
CA SER A 97 11.95 -12.33 -6.26
C SER A 97 12.34 -10.85 -6.44
N LEU A 98 12.48 -10.37 -7.68
CA LEU A 98 13.07 -9.05 -8.00
C LEU A 98 12.18 -7.85 -7.62
N MET A 99 10.86 -8.03 -7.59
CA MET A 99 9.89 -6.94 -7.50
C MET A 99 10.02 -6.05 -6.24
N PRO A 100 10.25 -6.55 -5.02
CA PRO A 100 10.42 -5.70 -3.84
C PRO A 100 11.66 -4.79 -3.94
N TYR A 101 12.73 -5.27 -4.59
CA TYR A 101 13.95 -4.48 -4.77
C TYR A 101 13.69 -3.34 -5.74
N ILE A 102 13.10 -3.62 -6.92
CA ILE A 102 12.69 -2.59 -7.88
C ILE A 102 11.71 -1.60 -7.23
N LEU A 103 10.78 -2.08 -6.40
CA LEU A 103 9.83 -1.22 -5.72
C LEU A 103 10.51 -0.26 -4.73
N ASN A 104 11.48 -0.74 -3.94
CA ASN A 104 12.27 0.14 -3.06
C ASN A 104 13.08 1.16 -3.88
N THR A 105 13.70 0.73 -4.98
CA THR A 105 14.44 1.60 -5.91
C THR A 105 13.55 2.72 -6.45
N LEU A 106 12.37 2.37 -6.97
CA LEU A 106 11.38 3.33 -7.49
C LEU A 106 10.95 4.34 -6.42
N HIS A 107 10.60 3.84 -5.23
CA HIS A 107 10.14 4.67 -4.12
C HIS A 107 11.22 5.65 -3.66
N TYR A 108 12.47 5.20 -3.54
CA TYR A 108 13.59 6.05 -3.14
C TYR A 108 13.87 7.14 -4.19
N VAL A 109 13.98 6.76 -5.47
CA VAL A 109 14.22 7.72 -6.56
C VAL A 109 13.09 8.75 -6.64
N ALA A 110 11.83 8.32 -6.57
CA ALA A 110 10.69 9.26 -6.59
C ALA A 110 10.75 10.26 -5.41
N THR A 111 11.12 9.80 -4.22
CA THR A 111 11.25 10.64 -3.03
C THR A 111 12.38 11.67 -3.18
N VAL A 112 13.54 11.26 -3.71
CA VAL A 112 14.66 12.17 -3.97
C VAL A 112 14.31 13.19 -5.06
N LEU A 113 13.56 12.80 -6.10
CA LEU A 113 13.11 13.75 -7.14
C LEU A 113 12.10 14.78 -6.60
N GLU A 114 11.21 14.39 -5.69
CA GLU A 114 10.32 15.31 -4.98
C GLU A 114 11.14 16.33 -4.15
N GLU A 115 12.16 15.87 -3.43
CA GLU A 115 13.08 16.74 -2.68
C GLU A 115 13.89 17.65 -3.59
N TRP A 116 14.38 17.15 -4.73
CA TRP A 116 15.11 17.93 -5.71
C TRP A 116 14.25 19.03 -6.32
N GLY A 117 12.98 18.74 -6.61
CA GLY A 117 12.03 19.67 -7.21
C GLY A 117 11.87 20.99 -6.42
N VAL A 118 12.05 20.94 -5.10
CA VAL A 118 11.95 22.13 -4.22
C VAL A 118 13.29 22.83 -3.96
N THR A 119 14.39 22.35 -4.54
CA THR A 119 15.68 23.04 -4.42
C THR A 119 15.73 24.28 -5.31
N VAL A 120 16.54 25.27 -4.92
CA VAL A 120 16.70 26.54 -5.66
C VAL A 120 17.06 26.31 -7.13
N HIS A 121 17.91 25.33 -7.42
CA HIS A 121 18.33 25.04 -8.79
C HIS A 121 17.15 24.63 -9.67
N PHE A 122 16.35 23.66 -9.23
CA PHE A 122 15.24 23.13 -10.02
C PHE A 122 14.03 24.07 -10.03
N LEU A 123 13.78 24.82 -8.94
CA LEU A 123 12.80 25.91 -8.93
C LEU A 123 13.14 26.99 -9.96
N GLN A 124 14.41 27.36 -10.10
CA GLN A 124 14.85 28.31 -11.13
C GLN A 124 14.62 27.76 -12.55
N LEU A 125 14.89 26.48 -12.79
CA LEU A 125 14.60 25.86 -14.09
C LEU A 125 13.11 25.83 -14.37
N HIS A 126 12.28 25.50 -13.38
CA HIS A 126 10.82 25.53 -13.50
C HIS A 126 10.33 26.94 -13.87
N PHE A 127 10.85 27.96 -13.18
CA PHE A 127 10.57 29.35 -13.48
C PHE A 127 10.94 29.71 -14.93
N PHE A 128 12.15 29.37 -15.37
CA PHE A 128 12.56 29.62 -16.76
C PHE A 128 11.65 28.90 -17.76
N LYS A 129 11.33 27.62 -17.52
CA LYS A 129 10.43 26.84 -18.37
C LYS A 129 9.08 27.55 -18.54
N LYS A 130 8.47 28.01 -17.45
CA LYS A 130 7.20 28.75 -17.47
C LYS A 130 7.30 30.08 -18.20
N GLN A 131 8.41 30.81 -18.08
CA GLN A 131 8.64 32.03 -18.85
C GLN A 131 8.72 31.76 -20.36
N PHE A 132 9.45 30.72 -20.78
CA PHE A 132 9.52 30.34 -22.20
C PHE A 132 8.15 29.91 -22.74
N GLU A 133 7.42 29.07 -22.00
CA GLU A 133 6.05 28.65 -22.34
C GLU A 133 5.11 29.87 -22.47
N ALA A 134 5.20 30.86 -21.59
CA ALA A 134 4.37 32.06 -21.65
C ALA A 134 4.66 32.92 -22.88
N VAL A 135 5.94 33.06 -23.25
CA VAL A 135 6.35 33.79 -24.46
C VAL A 135 5.89 33.08 -25.72
N GLU A 136 6.05 31.76 -25.80
CA GLU A 136 5.59 30.95 -26.94
C GLU A 136 4.06 31.05 -27.11
N ASN A 137 3.32 30.92 -26.01
CA ASN A 137 1.86 31.08 -26.00
C ASN A 137 1.40 32.49 -26.41
N ALA A 138 2.14 33.54 -26.04
CA ALA A 138 1.81 34.91 -26.42
C ALA A 138 2.05 35.17 -27.91
N ILE A 139 3.10 34.59 -28.48
CA ILE A 139 3.39 34.61 -29.92
C ILE A 139 2.28 33.90 -30.70
N ASP A 140 1.84 32.73 -30.24
CA ASP A 140 0.80 31.94 -30.88
C ASP A 140 -0.60 32.57 -30.79
N ARG A 141 -0.90 33.32 -29.72
CA ARG A 141 -2.22 33.93 -29.48
C ARG A 141 -2.32 35.41 -29.90
N GLY A 142 -1.23 36.04 -30.31
CA GLY A 142 -1.21 37.43 -30.79
C GLY A 142 -1.68 38.47 -29.76
N SER A 143 -1.57 38.17 -28.46
CA SER A 143 -2.03 39.03 -27.36
C SER A 143 -0.87 39.55 -26.52
N ASP A 144 -0.96 40.80 -26.05
CA ASP A 144 0.01 41.40 -25.12
C ASP A 144 0.20 40.52 -23.87
N VAL A 145 1.46 40.27 -23.51
CA VAL A 145 1.87 39.46 -22.35
C VAL A 145 1.36 40.13 -21.08
N ASN A 146 0.19 39.71 -20.61
CA ASN A 146 -0.31 40.19 -19.32
C ASN A 146 0.53 39.57 -18.21
N GLU A 147 1.16 40.40 -17.38
CA GLU A 147 2.09 40.05 -16.29
C GLU A 147 1.45 39.28 -15.12
N ASN A 148 0.37 38.53 -15.37
CA ASN A 148 -0.10 37.54 -14.40
C ASN A 148 0.76 36.28 -14.55
N THR A 149 1.99 36.39 -14.06
CA THR A 149 2.72 35.22 -13.58
C THR A 149 1.95 34.74 -12.36
N GLY A 150 0.86 33.99 -12.59
CA GLY A 150 0.13 33.29 -11.54
C GLY A 150 1.12 32.49 -10.70
N GLU A 151 0.75 32.20 -9.45
CA GLU A 151 1.57 31.39 -8.55
C GLU A 151 2.16 30.21 -9.33
N ILE A 152 3.49 30.19 -9.43
CA ILE A 152 4.21 29.14 -10.13
C ILE A 152 4.19 27.94 -9.20
N GLU A 153 3.06 27.23 -9.22
CA GLU A 153 2.86 26.01 -8.47
C GLU A 153 3.50 24.83 -9.20
N GLY A 154 4.13 23.95 -8.43
CA GLY A 154 4.72 22.70 -8.91
C GLY A 154 6.23 22.73 -9.09
N THR A 155 6.76 21.64 -9.63
CA THR A 155 8.19 21.42 -9.87
C THR A 155 8.43 20.91 -11.29
N VAL A 156 9.70 20.87 -11.73
CA VAL A 156 10.05 20.27 -13.02
C VAL A 156 9.88 18.75 -13.07
N PHE A 157 9.79 18.08 -11.90
CA PHE A 157 9.75 16.63 -11.80
C PHE A 157 8.33 16.06 -11.61
N ASP A 158 7.30 16.90 -11.43
CA ASP A 158 5.96 16.46 -11.04
C ASP A 158 5.39 15.35 -11.93
N GLU A 159 5.51 15.48 -13.25
CA GLU A 159 5.03 14.47 -14.20
C GLU A 159 5.77 13.13 -14.05
N ALA A 160 7.10 13.18 -13.97
CA ALA A 160 7.93 11.99 -13.78
C ALA A 160 7.62 11.30 -12.45
N VAL A 161 7.51 12.08 -11.36
CA VAL A 161 7.13 11.59 -10.03
C VAL A 161 5.75 10.93 -10.06
N VAL A 162 4.75 11.55 -10.71
CA VAL A 162 3.41 10.96 -10.84
C VAL A 162 3.45 9.59 -11.52
N LEU A 163 4.24 9.44 -12.58
CA LEU A 163 4.40 8.17 -13.29
C LEU A 163 5.11 7.12 -12.43
N LEU A 164 6.17 7.50 -11.71
CA LEU A 164 6.88 6.61 -10.77
C LEU A 164 5.97 6.16 -9.62
N ARG A 165 5.24 7.09 -8.99
CA ARG A 165 4.30 6.79 -7.89
C ARG A 165 3.12 5.93 -8.36
N ARG A 166 2.67 6.10 -9.61
CA ARG A 166 1.66 5.21 -10.20
C ARG A 166 2.17 3.77 -10.32
N LEU A 167 3.41 3.59 -10.80
CA LEU A 167 4.04 2.28 -10.87
C LEU A 167 4.25 1.68 -9.49
N GLU A 168 4.75 2.46 -8.52
CA GLU A 168 4.87 2.06 -7.11
C GLU A 168 3.54 1.49 -6.58
N LYS A 169 2.44 2.21 -6.81
CA LYS A 169 1.09 1.78 -6.40
C LYS A 169 0.64 0.48 -7.08
N GLN A 170 1.03 0.26 -8.34
CA GLN A 170 0.70 -0.98 -9.04
C GLN A 170 1.43 -2.17 -8.41
N LEU A 171 2.75 -2.06 -8.22
CA LEU A 171 3.58 -3.14 -7.70
C LEU A 171 3.25 -3.47 -6.24
N ILE A 172 3.00 -2.47 -5.39
CA ILE A 172 2.63 -2.72 -3.98
C ILE A 172 1.29 -3.45 -3.86
N ASN A 173 0.33 -3.16 -4.75
CA ASN A 173 -0.95 -3.86 -4.78
C ASN A 173 -0.76 -5.30 -5.25
N GLU A 174 0.06 -5.53 -6.29
CA GLU A 174 0.35 -6.88 -6.78
C GLU A 174 1.01 -7.75 -5.71
N ILE A 175 2.01 -7.23 -4.99
CA ILE A 175 2.62 -7.92 -3.84
C ILE A 175 1.57 -8.23 -2.77
N SER A 176 0.74 -7.24 -2.41
CA SER A 176 -0.28 -7.40 -1.37
C SER A 176 -1.32 -8.45 -1.75
N ASP A 177 -1.79 -8.45 -3.00
CA ASP A 177 -2.78 -9.38 -3.52
C ASP A 177 -2.23 -10.81 -3.59
N SER A 178 -0.99 -10.97 -4.05
CA SER A 178 -0.31 -12.27 -4.07
C SER A 178 -0.18 -12.86 -2.66
N VAL A 179 0.26 -12.06 -1.70
CA VAL A 179 0.38 -12.49 -0.30
C VAL A 179 -0.98 -12.85 0.30
N ALA A 180 -2.00 -12.02 0.07
CA ALA A 180 -3.34 -12.29 0.55
C ALA A 180 -3.90 -13.60 -0.03
N LEU A 181 -3.66 -13.86 -1.31
CA LEU A 181 -4.09 -15.09 -1.98
C LEU A 181 -3.45 -16.33 -1.35
N ASP A 182 -2.14 -16.31 -1.13
CA ASP A 182 -1.39 -17.41 -0.52
C ASP A 182 -1.92 -17.76 0.87
N VAL A 183 -2.15 -16.75 1.70
CA VAL A 183 -2.69 -16.98 3.05
C VAL A 183 -4.13 -17.48 2.98
N LYS A 184 -4.99 -16.86 2.15
CA LYS A 184 -6.38 -17.31 1.96
C LYS A 184 -6.44 -18.75 1.47
N ALA A 185 -5.50 -19.20 0.65
CA ALA A 185 -5.43 -20.60 0.21
C ALA A 185 -5.22 -21.58 1.38
N LYS A 186 -4.53 -21.17 2.45
CA LYS A 186 -4.31 -21.98 3.67
C LYS A 186 -5.51 -21.99 4.63
N SER A 187 -6.54 -21.18 4.39
CA SER A 187 -7.69 -21.01 5.28
C SER A 187 -8.80 -22.06 5.14
N ARG A 188 -8.73 -22.95 4.14
CA ARG A 188 -9.87 -23.78 3.71
C ARG A 188 -10.50 -24.58 4.85
N ALA A 189 -9.68 -25.21 5.71
CA ALA A 189 -10.18 -25.98 6.85
C ALA A 189 -10.90 -25.06 7.85
N TYR A 190 -10.25 -23.97 8.26
CA TYR A 190 -10.78 -22.96 9.19
C TYR A 190 -12.15 -22.41 8.80
N ARG A 191 -12.34 -22.10 7.50
CA ARG A 191 -13.62 -21.60 6.98
C ARG A 191 -14.79 -22.58 7.12
N THR A 192 -14.51 -23.87 7.28
CA THR A 192 -15.51 -24.95 7.27
C THR A 192 -15.64 -25.66 8.62
N ASP A 193 -15.03 -25.11 9.66
CA ASP A 193 -15.21 -25.65 11.01
C ASP A 193 -16.67 -25.61 11.44
N LYS A 194 -17.00 -26.54 12.33
CA LYS A 194 -18.35 -26.64 12.89
C LYS A 194 -18.55 -25.63 14.02
N TRP A 195 -18.51 -24.35 13.67
CA TRP A 195 -18.66 -23.22 14.60
C TRP A 195 -19.92 -23.32 15.49
N PHE A 196 -21.01 -23.88 14.95
CA PHE A 196 -22.26 -24.13 15.68
C PHE A 196 -22.19 -25.26 16.72
N ALA A 197 -21.13 -26.05 16.73
CA ALA A 197 -20.95 -27.21 17.61
C ALA A 197 -19.68 -27.10 18.49
N MET A 198 -19.05 -25.93 18.56
CA MET A 198 -17.91 -25.69 19.43
C MET A 198 -18.33 -25.62 20.90
N GLN A 199 -17.45 -26.09 21.78
CA GLN A 199 -17.68 -26.07 23.23
C GLN A 199 -17.52 -24.66 23.79
N SER A 200 -18.27 -24.32 24.83
CA SER A 200 -18.13 -23.05 25.52
C SER A 200 -16.83 -23.01 26.33
N SER A 201 -16.26 -21.82 26.55
CA SER A 201 -15.16 -21.59 27.49
C SER A 201 -15.44 -22.09 28.91
N LYS A 202 -16.71 -22.30 29.29
CA LYS A 202 -17.09 -22.90 30.58
C LYS A 202 -16.84 -24.41 30.66
N GLU A 203 -16.71 -25.08 29.51
CA GLU A 203 -16.53 -26.53 29.39
C GLU A 203 -15.07 -26.91 29.13
N VAL A 204 -14.19 -25.94 28.86
CA VAL A 204 -12.78 -26.14 28.51
C VAL A 204 -11.89 -25.40 29.50
N ALA A 205 -10.73 -25.98 29.84
CA ALA A 205 -9.79 -25.40 30.81
C ALA A 205 -9.19 -24.05 30.35
N SER A 206 -8.87 -23.92 29.06
CA SER A 206 -8.45 -22.66 28.45
C SER A 206 -8.64 -22.71 26.93
N LEU A 207 -9.07 -21.61 26.32
CA LEU A 207 -9.09 -21.46 24.87
C LEU A 207 -7.66 -21.38 24.32
N SER A 208 -7.48 -21.91 23.12
CA SER A 208 -6.27 -21.82 22.31
C SER A 208 -6.66 -21.50 20.87
N VAL A 209 -5.68 -21.15 20.02
CA VAL A 209 -5.95 -20.89 18.60
C VAL A 209 -6.54 -22.13 17.94
N THR A 210 -7.60 -21.96 17.16
CA THR A 210 -8.25 -23.06 16.45
C THR A 210 -7.23 -23.79 15.55
N PRO A 211 -6.99 -25.11 15.75
CA PRO A 211 -5.91 -25.84 15.06
C PRO A 211 -5.99 -25.80 13.52
N SER A 212 -7.21 -25.79 12.97
CA SER A 212 -7.47 -25.67 11.53
C SER A 212 -7.06 -24.32 10.92
N GLY A 213 -6.98 -23.27 11.75
CA GLY A 213 -6.56 -21.92 11.37
C GLY A 213 -5.05 -21.72 11.47
N CYS A 214 -4.32 -22.58 12.19
CA CYS A 214 -2.88 -22.46 12.37
C CYS A 214 -2.10 -22.31 11.04
N PRO A 215 -2.36 -23.10 9.98
CA PRO A 215 -1.64 -22.94 8.71
C PRO A 215 -1.81 -21.55 8.09
N MET A 216 -3.01 -20.98 8.15
CA MET A 216 -3.30 -19.63 7.65
C MET A 216 -2.58 -18.57 8.47
N PHE A 217 -2.64 -18.64 9.80
CA PHE A 217 -1.99 -17.65 10.67
C PHE A 217 -0.46 -17.73 10.62
N GLN A 218 0.12 -18.93 10.49
CA GLN A 218 1.55 -19.12 10.30
C GLN A 218 2.03 -18.57 8.96
N GLU A 219 1.27 -18.80 7.89
CA GLU A 219 1.56 -18.20 6.58
C GLU A 219 1.52 -16.67 6.66
N LEU A 220 0.47 -16.10 7.29
CA LEU A 220 0.36 -14.66 7.49
C LEU A 220 1.55 -14.08 8.26
N ALA A 221 1.93 -14.72 9.37
CA ALA A 221 3.06 -14.30 10.17
C ALA A 221 4.37 -14.29 9.36
N THR A 222 4.60 -15.36 8.58
CA THR A 222 5.78 -15.50 7.72
C THR A 222 5.80 -14.40 6.66
N ARG A 223 4.68 -14.16 5.98
CA ARG A 223 4.60 -13.15 4.91
C ARG A 223 4.70 -11.72 5.43
N LEU A 224 4.10 -11.40 6.58
CA LEU A 224 4.30 -10.10 7.23
C LEU A 224 5.76 -9.86 7.59
N HIS A 225 6.45 -10.88 8.12
CA HIS A 225 7.88 -10.79 8.40
C HIS A 225 8.71 -10.57 7.14
N THR A 226 8.43 -11.31 6.06
CA THR A 226 9.11 -11.12 4.78
C THR A 226 8.86 -9.73 4.21
N LEU A 227 7.61 -9.25 4.18
CA LEU A 227 7.28 -7.88 3.75
C LEU A 227 8.08 -6.84 4.55
N HIS A 228 8.09 -6.97 5.88
CA HIS A 228 8.85 -6.10 6.77
C HIS A 228 10.36 -6.19 6.54
N SER A 229 10.90 -7.35 6.13
CA SER A 229 12.34 -7.54 5.91
C SER A 229 12.81 -7.04 4.55
N VAL A 230 11.96 -7.06 3.51
CA VAL A 230 12.34 -6.68 2.14
C VAL A 230 11.87 -5.29 1.69
N LEU A 231 10.75 -4.75 2.18
CA LEU A 231 10.20 -3.45 1.73
C LEU A 231 10.60 -2.26 2.60
N ALA A 232 10.89 -1.10 2.01
CA ALA A 232 11.08 0.14 2.76
C ALA A 232 9.89 0.40 3.72
N LEU A 233 10.13 1.02 4.86
CA LEU A 233 9.11 1.22 5.90
C LEU A 233 7.81 1.88 5.36
N PRO A 234 7.87 2.94 4.52
CA PRO A 234 6.65 3.51 3.92
C PRO A 234 5.89 2.52 3.03
N LEU A 235 6.60 1.67 2.29
CA LEU A 235 6.02 0.65 1.41
C LEU A 235 5.44 -0.51 2.22
N PHE A 236 6.15 -1.00 3.23
CA PHE A 236 5.62 -1.97 4.19
C PHE A 236 4.33 -1.44 4.83
N ASN A 237 4.31 -0.15 5.18
CA ASN A 237 3.12 0.51 5.72
C ASN A 237 1.91 0.53 4.78
N GLN A 238 2.14 0.59 3.47
CA GLN A 238 1.08 0.44 2.48
C GLN A 238 0.66 -1.03 2.36
N ALA A 239 1.62 -1.96 2.27
CA ALA A 239 1.35 -3.39 2.12
C ALA A 239 0.50 -3.95 3.26
N TRP A 240 0.89 -3.72 4.51
CA TRP A 240 0.15 -4.31 5.63
C TRP A 240 -1.25 -3.70 5.77
N LYS A 241 -1.46 -2.42 5.39
CA LYS A 241 -2.80 -1.81 5.38
C LYS A 241 -3.70 -2.45 4.34
N ASN A 242 -3.17 -2.70 3.15
CA ASN A 242 -3.85 -3.45 2.10
C ASN A 242 -4.22 -4.85 2.59
N LEU A 243 -3.27 -5.56 3.21
CA LEU A 243 -3.52 -6.88 3.79
C LEU A 243 -4.58 -6.84 4.90
N ALA A 244 -4.51 -5.89 5.82
CA ALA A 244 -5.48 -5.75 6.90
C ALA A 244 -6.89 -5.55 6.35
N ALA A 245 -7.07 -4.64 5.39
CA ALA A 245 -8.37 -4.43 4.74
C ALA A 245 -8.88 -5.68 4.00
N GLN A 246 -7.99 -6.39 3.30
CA GLN A 246 -8.36 -7.63 2.62
C GLN A 246 -8.75 -8.75 3.57
N PHE A 247 -8.08 -8.87 4.72
CA PHE A 247 -8.38 -9.88 5.73
C PHE A 247 -9.61 -9.55 6.55
N ASP A 248 -9.84 -8.28 6.86
CA ASP A 248 -11.07 -7.81 7.49
C ASP A 248 -12.29 -8.23 6.66
N GLN A 249 -12.25 -7.94 5.36
CA GLN A 249 -13.30 -8.35 4.42
C GLN A 249 -13.39 -9.87 4.29
N PHE A 250 -12.26 -10.55 4.09
CA PHE A 250 -12.22 -11.99 3.85
C PHE A 250 -12.75 -12.81 5.04
N LEU A 251 -12.30 -12.51 6.26
CA LEU A 251 -12.78 -13.22 7.45
C LEU A 251 -14.25 -12.93 7.72
N PHE A 252 -14.68 -11.70 7.47
CA PHE A 252 -16.08 -11.33 7.58
C PHE A 252 -16.95 -12.11 6.58
N GLU A 253 -16.61 -12.08 5.29
CA GLU A 253 -17.42 -12.71 4.24
C GLU A 253 -17.33 -14.23 4.23
N GLU A 254 -16.14 -14.79 4.39
CA GLU A 254 -15.89 -16.22 4.18
C GLU A 254 -15.79 -17.04 5.46
N VAL A 255 -15.85 -16.41 6.64
CA VAL A 255 -15.98 -17.12 7.92
C VAL A 255 -17.29 -16.74 8.59
N VAL A 256 -17.52 -15.45 8.86
CA VAL A 256 -18.69 -15.00 9.63
C VAL A 256 -19.99 -15.19 8.86
N LEU A 257 -20.09 -14.69 7.63
CA LEU A 257 -21.37 -14.65 6.91
C LEU A 257 -21.80 -16.00 6.30
N VAL A 258 -20.90 -16.98 6.22
CA VAL A 258 -21.18 -18.30 5.62
C VAL A 258 -21.35 -19.42 6.64
N ASN A 259 -21.05 -19.16 7.92
CA ASN A 259 -21.21 -20.13 9.00
C ASN A 259 -22.30 -19.70 9.97
N HIS A 260 -22.73 -20.63 10.84
CA HIS A 260 -23.56 -20.34 11.98
C HIS A 260 -22.78 -20.58 13.28
N PHE A 261 -23.03 -19.75 14.29
CA PHE A 261 -22.26 -19.73 15.53
C PHE A 261 -23.16 -20.01 16.73
N ASN A 262 -22.76 -20.96 17.56
CA ASN A 262 -23.25 -21.04 18.93
C ASN A 262 -22.39 -20.14 19.83
N SER A 263 -22.71 -20.06 21.13
CA SER A 263 -21.91 -19.26 22.09
C SER A 263 -20.43 -19.66 22.11
N GLY A 264 -20.12 -20.96 22.06
CA GLY A 264 -18.74 -21.44 22.06
C GLY A 264 -17.95 -21.07 20.80
N GLY A 265 -18.58 -21.18 19.63
CA GLY A 265 -17.97 -20.80 18.35
C GLY A 265 -17.76 -19.29 18.24
N ALA A 266 -18.70 -18.49 18.76
CA ALA A 266 -18.55 -17.04 18.85
C ALA A 266 -17.38 -16.64 19.76
N GLU A 267 -17.24 -17.29 20.92
CA GLU A 267 -16.12 -17.09 21.86
C GLU A 267 -14.79 -17.51 21.22
N GLN A 268 -14.76 -18.66 20.54
CA GLN A 268 -13.56 -19.18 19.87
C GLN A 268 -13.10 -18.27 18.71
N LEU A 269 -14.03 -17.78 17.88
CA LEU A 269 -13.70 -16.83 16.83
C LEU A 269 -13.14 -15.55 17.43
N GLN A 270 -13.77 -15.01 18.47
CA GLN A 270 -13.25 -13.84 19.17
C GLN A 270 -11.83 -14.09 19.73
N TYR A 271 -11.57 -15.27 20.29
CA TYR A 271 -10.23 -15.64 20.73
C TYR A 271 -9.21 -15.63 19.57
N ASP A 272 -9.51 -16.30 18.47
CA ASP A 272 -8.62 -16.36 17.30
C ASP A 272 -8.29 -14.97 16.75
N ILE A 273 -9.26 -14.05 16.73
CA ILE A 273 -9.06 -12.70 16.22
C ILE A 273 -8.28 -11.84 17.23
N LEU A 274 -8.74 -11.76 18.48
CA LEU A 274 -8.18 -10.82 19.47
C LEU A 274 -6.85 -11.32 20.07
N ARG A 275 -6.66 -12.63 20.18
CA ARG A 275 -5.49 -13.24 20.83
C ARG A 275 -4.49 -13.83 19.86
N ASN A 276 -4.78 -13.84 18.56
CA ASN A 276 -3.84 -14.31 17.55
C ASN A 276 -3.73 -13.36 16.35
N LEU A 277 -4.79 -13.13 15.56
CA LEU A 277 -4.70 -12.27 14.37
C LEU A 277 -4.17 -10.87 14.69
N PHE A 278 -4.76 -10.17 15.67
CA PHE A 278 -4.34 -8.83 16.03
C PHE A 278 -2.89 -8.79 16.55
N PRO A 279 -2.45 -9.68 17.47
CA PRO A 279 -1.05 -9.77 17.84
C PRO A 279 -0.06 -9.97 16.68
N LEU A 280 -0.42 -10.68 15.60
CA LEU A 280 0.47 -10.83 14.44
C LEU A 280 0.78 -9.48 13.77
N PHE A 281 -0.24 -8.64 13.58
CA PHE A 281 -0.06 -7.26 13.12
C PHE A 281 0.56 -6.37 14.20
N GLY A 282 0.25 -6.63 15.47
CA GLY A 282 0.76 -5.91 16.64
C GLY A 282 2.27 -6.02 16.86
N LEU A 283 2.95 -6.94 16.17
CA LEU A 283 4.41 -6.97 16.12
C LEU A 283 5.02 -5.77 15.38
N TYR A 284 4.23 -5.12 14.53
CA TYR A 284 4.69 -4.06 13.63
C TYR A 284 3.91 -2.75 13.78
N ILE A 285 2.69 -2.81 14.30
CA ILE A 285 1.69 -1.73 14.21
C ILE A 285 1.06 -1.50 15.58
N ASP A 286 0.91 -0.23 15.94
CA ASP A 286 0.13 0.17 17.09
C ASP A 286 -1.38 0.06 16.82
N LYS A 287 -2.13 -0.55 17.74
CA LYS A 287 -3.60 -0.70 17.69
C LYS A 287 -4.10 -1.37 16.40
N PRO A 288 -3.64 -2.61 16.10
CA PRO A 288 -4.02 -3.33 14.89
C PRO A 288 -5.54 -3.46 14.72
N GLU A 289 -6.30 -3.59 15.80
CA GLU A 289 -7.76 -3.73 15.80
C GLU A 289 -8.52 -2.57 15.12
N SER A 290 -7.87 -1.41 14.93
CA SER A 290 -8.47 -0.27 14.24
C SER A 290 -8.56 -0.45 12.71
N TYR A 291 -7.77 -1.37 12.16
CA TYR A 291 -7.73 -1.71 10.73
C TYR A 291 -8.62 -2.90 10.36
N PHE A 292 -9.33 -3.47 11.34
CA PHE A 292 -10.20 -4.63 11.21
C PHE A 292 -11.63 -4.34 11.70
N PRO A 293 -12.29 -3.27 11.23
CA PRO A 293 -13.60 -2.88 11.75
C PRO A 293 -14.67 -3.96 11.58
N LEU A 294 -14.72 -4.66 10.45
CA LEU A 294 -15.80 -5.63 10.19
C LEU A 294 -15.68 -6.87 11.07
N ILE A 295 -14.52 -7.52 11.09
CA ILE A 295 -14.34 -8.75 11.88
C ILE A 295 -14.38 -8.47 13.37
N LYS A 296 -13.83 -7.33 13.81
CA LYS A 296 -13.89 -6.90 15.23
C LYS A 296 -15.34 -6.71 15.67
N GLU A 297 -16.11 -5.93 14.91
CA GLU A 297 -17.50 -5.63 15.26
C GLU A 297 -18.41 -6.86 15.07
N ALA A 298 -18.08 -7.76 14.15
CA ALA A 298 -18.74 -9.06 14.06
C ALA A 298 -18.53 -9.90 15.33
N CYS A 299 -17.30 -9.96 15.86
CA CYS A 299 -17.04 -10.62 17.14
C CYS A 299 -17.82 -10.00 18.30
N ILE A 300 -18.07 -8.69 18.29
CA ILE A 300 -18.92 -8.03 19.29
C ILE A 300 -20.35 -8.56 19.17
N LEU A 301 -20.98 -8.45 17.99
CA LEU A 301 -22.37 -8.86 17.75
C LEU A 301 -22.63 -10.35 18.03
N LEU A 302 -21.68 -11.23 17.66
CA LEU A 302 -21.77 -12.66 17.93
C LEU A 302 -21.70 -13.02 19.42
N ASN A 303 -21.14 -12.15 20.26
CA ASN A 303 -20.97 -12.38 21.69
C ASN A 303 -21.89 -11.52 22.58
N VAL A 304 -22.80 -10.73 21.98
CA VAL A 304 -23.87 -10.05 22.75
C VAL A 304 -24.77 -11.10 23.43
N LEU A 305 -25.26 -10.79 24.62
CA LEU A 305 -26.21 -11.65 25.35
C LEU A 305 -27.50 -11.88 24.54
N THR A 306 -28.03 -13.10 24.55
CA THR A 306 -29.21 -13.50 23.75
C THR A 306 -30.40 -12.54 23.90
N GLY A 307 -30.75 -12.15 25.14
CA GLY A 307 -31.85 -11.20 25.37
C GLY A 307 -31.56 -9.81 24.79
N SER A 308 -30.32 -9.34 24.88
CA SER A 308 -29.92 -8.03 24.35
C SER A 308 -29.86 -8.01 22.82
N VAL A 309 -29.43 -9.11 22.19
CA VAL A 309 -29.35 -9.18 20.73
C VAL A 309 -30.72 -9.29 20.06
N ILE A 310 -31.71 -9.93 20.70
CA ILE A 310 -33.10 -9.95 20.23
C ILE A 310 -33.68 -8.53 20.22
N LEU A 311 -33.52 -7.79 21.32
CA LEU A 311 -33.95 -6.39 21.40
C LEU A 311 -33.21 -5.50 20.40
N LEU A 312 -31.92 -5.75 20.21
CA LEU A 312 -31.10 -5.05 19.21
C LEU A 312 -31.65 -5.30 17.80
N GLU A 313 -31.92 -6.56 17.43
CA GLU A 313 -32.47 -6.91 16.12
C GLU A 313 -33.82 -6.25 15.85
N GLU A 314 -34.75 -6.31 16.82
CA GLU A 314 -36.05 -5.63 16.74
C GLU A 314 -35.88 -4.12 16.57
N ALA A 315 -34.97 -3.49 17.32
CA ALA A 315 -34.73 -2.07 17.23
C ALA A 315 -34.11 -1.67 15.87
N LEU A 316 -33.21 -2.48 15.31
CA LEU A 316 -32.59 -2.20 14.01
C LEU A 316 -33.54 -2.39 12.82
N ASN A 317 -34.54 -3.26 12.94
CA ASN A 317 -35.54 -3.47 11.89
C ASN A 317 -36.63 -2.38 11.88
N ASN A 318 -36.90 -1.75 13.03
CA ASN A 318 -38.01 -0.82 13.20
C ASN A 318 -37.61 0.67 13.11
N ASN A 319 -36.31 0.99 13.20
CA ASN A 319 -35.83 2.36 13.24
C ASN A 319 -35.25 2.84 11.91
N ASP A 320 -35.17 4.15 11.74
CA ASP A 320 -34.48 4.76 10.60
C ASP A 320 -32.95 4.58 10.69
N LYS A 321 -32.24 4.98 9.64
CA LYS A 321 -30.78 4.80 9.54
C LYS A 321 -29.98 5.53 10.63
N ASN A 322 -30.43 6.70 11.05
CA ASN A 322 -29.69 7.53 12.02
C ASN A 322 -29.81 6.91 13.41
N ALA A 323 -31.05 6.61 13.83
CA ALA A 323 -31.30 5.91 15.09
C ALA A 323 -30.60 4.53 15.13
N SER A 324 -30.62 3.79 14.02
CA SER A 324 -29.92 2.50 13.92
C SER A 324 -28.40 2.61 14.10
N THR A 325 -27.80 3.74 13.71
CA THR A 325 -26.36 3.97 13.88
C THR A 325 -26.01 4.24 15.34
N GLU A 326 -26.84 5.02 16.04
CA GLU A 326 -26.69 5.28 17.49
C GLU A 326 -26.87 4.00 18.30
N ILE A 327 -27.91 3.21 18.00
CA ILE A 327 -28.18 1.93 18.66
C ILE A 327 -27.01 0.95 18.52
N LEU A 328 -26.37 0.89 17.34
CA LEU A 328 -25.17 0.08 17.13
C LEU A 328 -23.98 0.61 17.92
N ALA A 329 -23.81 1.93 17.98
CA ALA A 329 -22.73 2.54 18.74
C ALA A 329 -22.83 2.23 20.25
N ASP A 330 -24.04 2.14 20.80
CA ASP A 330 -24.28 1.78 22.21
C ASP A 330 -23.79 0.36 22.58
N VAL A 331 -23.72 -0.54 21.59
CA VAL A 331 -23.16 -1.89 21.77
C VAL A 331 -21.70 -2.02 21.30
N GLY A 332 -21.06 -0.90 20.95
CA GLY A 332 -19.65 -0.86 20.53
C GLY A 332 -19.42 -1.14 19.04
N VAL A 333 -20.47 -1.06 18.21
CA VAL A 333 -20.41 -1.20 16.75
C VAL A 333 -20.49 0.18 16.11
N HIS A 334 -19.37 0.68 15.57
CA HIS A 334 -19.26 2.07 15.12
C HIS A 334 -19.04 2.22 13.61
N LYS A 335 -18.54 1.18 12.93
CA LYS A 335 -18.12 1.24 11.53
C LYS A 335 -19.00 0.38 10.62
N MET A 336 -19.55 -0.71 11.13
CA MET A 336 -20.37 -1.65 10.38
C MET A 336 -21.75 -1.06 10.07
N PRO A 337 -22.18 -1.06 8.79
CA PRO A 337 -23.53 -0.65 8.42
C PRO A 337 -24.60 -1.57 9.03
N THR A 338 -25.76 -1.01 9.36
CA THR A 338 -26.91 -1.75 9.93
C THR A 338 -27.28 -3.02 9.17
N LYS A 339 -27.27 -2.96 7.83
CA LYS A 339 -27.56 -4.13 6.99
C LYS A 339 -26.57 -5.28 7.19
N LEU A 340 -25.30 -4.97 7.43
CA LEU A 340 -24.28 -5.99 7.71
C LEU A 340 -24.40 -6.50 9.14
N ALA A 341 -24.68 -5.61 10.11
CA ALA A 341 -24.92 -6.01 11.49
C ALA A 341 -26.08 -7.02 11.61
N LEU A 342 -27.21 -6.77 10.94
CA LEU A 342 -28.34 -7.70 10.88
C LEU A 342 -27.95 -9.06 10.28
N LYS A 343 -27.09 -9.08 9.24
CA LYS A 343 -26.59 -10.34 8.68
C LYS A 343 -25.73 -11.13 9.67
N VAL A 344 -24.89 -10.45 10.46
CA VAL A 344 -24.09 -11.11 11.51
C VAL A 344 -24.99 -11.65 12.63
N ILE A 345 -25.98 -10.87 13.05
CA ILE A 345 -26.96 -11.30 14.05
C ILE A 345 -27.66 -12.59 13.59
N ALA A 346 -28.08 -12.64 12.31
CA ALA A 346 -28.75 -13.79 11.72
C ALA A 346 -27.88 -15.06 11.62
N THR A 347 -26.55 -14.98 11.80
CA THR A 347 -25.69 -16.18 11.81
C THR A 347 -25.64 -16.86 13.18
N ARG A 348 -26.25 -16.27 14.21
CA ARG A 348 -26.29 -16.87 15.54
C ARG A 348 -27.33 -17.98 15.62
N THR A 349 -26.98 -19.11 16.22
CA THR A 349 -27.91 -20.25 16.35
C THR A 349 -28.99 -20.05 17.40
N ASP A 350 -28.79 -19.13 18.35
CA ASP A 350 -29.74 -18.82 19.43
C ASP A 350 -30.79 -17.77 19.03
N ILE A 351 -30.64 -17.17 17.84
CA ILE A 351 -31.62 -16.30 17.21
C ILE A 351 -32.31 -17.13 16.13
N ILE A 352 -33.35 -17.85 16.55
CA ILE A 352 -34.22 -18.53 15.60
C ILE A 352 -35.35 -17.54 15.29
N HIS A 353 -35.47 -17.13 14.03
CA HIS A 353 -36.70 -16.50 13.54
C HIS A 353 -37.85 -17.50 13.76
N ILE A 354 -38.68 -17.25 14.77
CA ILE A 354 -39.95 -17.96 14.97
C ILE A 354 -40.90 -17.61 13.82
#